data_AF-A0A3D1IC91-F1
#
_entry.id   AF-A0A3D1IC91-F1
#
_cell.length_a   1.000
_cell.length_b   1.000
_cell.length_c   1.000
_cell.angle_alpha   90.00
_cell.angle_beta   90.00
_cell.angle_gamma   90.00
#
_symmetry.space_group_name_H-M   'P 1'
#
loop_
_entity.id
_entity.type
_entity.pdbx_description
1 polymer ?
#
loop_
_entity_poly.entity_id
_entity_poly.type
_entity_poly.pdbx_seq_one_letter_code
_entity_poly.pdbx_strand_id
1 'polypeptide(L)'
;MKRIVSIGAAAAIVVAGCGQSGEYKPTPVKSVQPAVVARGEERVLFPLQIGNQWVYTVEDQQRKGTQAASRTAEVVFRVTNTENVGDGVKATVEVSLDNKVQELQSWLVDSTGIYQLAGGKAGTPYEPKQPAILFPVDTGRTFRWTGKGLMPDGGTGSGTLDNKILGPQEVDTEMGRMSAFCVETSGTFQSQRGQGKMRSMVWWAPKVGLVRWRMEMTVGDFGATQTLRLKSYTLK
;
A
#
# COMPACT_ATOMS: atom_id res chain seq x y z
N MET A 1 -12.83 -19.50 36.03
CA MET A 1 -13.42 -20.65 35.29
C MET A 1 -12.35 -21.72 35.13
N LYS A 2 -12.76 -22.98 35.29
CA LYS A 2 -11.92 -24.17 35.44
C LYS A 2 -10.89 -24.32 34.31
N ARG A 3 -9.65 -24.66 34.69
CA ARG A 3 -8.59 -25.14 33.80
C ARG A 3 -9.02 -26.48 33.19
N ILE A 4 -8.92 -26.62 31.87
CA ILE A 4 -8.70 -27.92 31.23
C ILE A 4 -7.48 -27.75 30.32
N VAL A 5 -6.46 -28.52 30.66
CA VAL A 5 -5.27 -28.82 29.87
C VAL A 5 -5.67 -29.81 28.79
N SER A 6 -5.23 -29.60 27.55
CA SER A 6 -4.91 -30.68 26.61
C SER A 6 -3.78 -30.23 25.69
N ILE A 7 -2.56 -30.61 26.06
CA ILE A 7 -1.42 -30.75 25.14
C ILE A 7 -1.71 -31.99 24.30
N GLY A 8 -1.79 -31.82 22.99
CA GLY A 8 -1.88 -32.91 22.02
C GLY A 8 -0.85 -32.71 20.93
N ALA A 9 0.40 -33.09 21.21
CA ALA A 9 1.39 -33.37 20.19
C ALA A 9 1.11 -34.77 19.64
N ALA A 10 0.75 -34.86 18.36
CA ALA A 10 0.86 -36.08 17.57
C ALA A 10 1.09 -35.69 16.11
N ALA A 11 2.34 -35.40 15.77
CA ALA A 11 2.80 -35.49 14.40
C ALA A 11 2.83 -36.97 14.02
N ALA A 12 1.76 -37.45 13.38
CA ALA A 12 1.77 -38.72 12.69
C ALA A 12 2.08 -38.45 11.21
N ILE A 13 3.36 -38.64 10.85
CA ILE A 13 3.81 -38.83 9.48
C ILE A 13 3.13 -40.11 8.99
N VAL A 14 2.12 -39.99 8.13
CA VAL A 14 1.64 -41.12 7.32
C VAL A 14 2.37 -41.06 5.99
N VAL A 15 3.57 -41.64 5.97
CA VAL A 15 4.20 -42.12 4.73
C VAL A 15 3.79 -43.58 4.61
N ALA A 16 2.75 -43.83 3.81
CA ALA A 16 2.45 -45.14 3.26
C ALA A 16 1.56 -44.98 2.02
N GLY A 17 2.21 -44.69 0.90
CA GLY A 17 1.64 -44.79 -0.43
C GLY A 17 2.69 -45.36 -1.36
N CYS A 18 2.70 -46.68 -1.54
CA CYS A 18 3.40 -47.35 -2.63
C CYS A 18 2.76 -46.89 -3.95
N GLY A 19 3.33 -45.85 -4.55
CA GLY A 19 3.06 -45.41 -5.90
C GLY A 19 4.39 -45.11 -6.56
N GLN A 20 4.54 -45.53 -7.81
CA GLN A 20 5.76 -45.38 -8.62
C GLN A 20 6.44 -44.03 -8.38
N SER A 21 7.75 -44.05 -8.14
CA SER A 21 8.59 -42.87 -7.98
C SER A 21 8.65 -42.09 -9.29
N GLY A 22 7.60 -41.32 -9.56
CA GLY A 22 7.70 -40.15 -10.43
C GLY A 22 8.62 -39.17 -9.72
N GLU A 23 9.79 -38.88 -10.32
CA GLU A 23 10.62 -37.77 -9.89
C GLU A 23 9.74 -36.52 -9.80
N TYR A 24 9.47 -36.06 -8.57
CA TYR A 24 8.93 -34.73 -8.38
C TYR A 24 9.97 -33.75 -8.92
N LYS A 25 9.72 -33.21 -10.10
CA LYS A 25 10.46 -32.08 -10.65
C LYS A 25 9.70 -30.83 -10.22
N PRO A 26 10.21 -30.06 -9.23
CA PRO A 26 9.60 -28.78 -8.89
C PRO A 26 9.50 -27.96 -10.17
N THR A 27 8.30 -27.49 -10.51
CA THR A 27 8.16 -26.56 -11.63
C THR A 27 8.95 -25.29 -11.26
N PRO A 28 9.97 -24.90 -12.04
CA PRO A 28 10.73 -23.70 -11.74
C PRO A 28 9.78 -22.51 -11.73
N VAL A 29 9.65 -21.85 -10.57
CA VAL A 29 8.82 -20.65 -10.50
C VAL A 29 9.51 -19.59 -11.34
N LYS A 30 8.85 -19.12 -12.41
CA LYS A 30 9.41 -18.11 -13.31
C LYS A 30 9.87 -16.91 -12.50
N SER A 31 11.17 -16.63 -12.55
CA SER A 31 11.77 -15.48 -11.88
C SER A 31 11.14 -14.20 -12.41
N VAL A 32 10.78 -13.29 -11.50
CA VAL A 32 10.29 -11.97 -11.87
C VAL A 32 11.51 -11.06 -12.08
N GLN A 33 11.62 -10.48 -13.27
CA GLN A 33 12.69 -9.53 -13.56
C GLN A 33 12.54 -8.29 -12.67
N PRO A 34 13.63 -7.77 -12.08
CA PRO A 34 13.58 -6.54 -11.29
C PRO A 34 12.95 -5.39 -12.09
N ALA A 35 12.10 -4.61 -11.44
CA ALA A 35 11.55 -3.39 -12.01
C ALA A 35 12.67 -2.41 -12.35
N VAL A 36 12.60 -1.82 -13.54
CA VAL A 36 13.54 -0.81 -14.02
C VAL A 36 12.74 0.37 -14.55
N VAL A 37 13.16 1.57 -14.19
CA VAL A 37 12.71 2.81 -14.83
C VAL A 37 13.93 3.67 -15.09
N ALA A 38 14.04 4.20 -16.31
CA ALA A 38 15.12 5.11 -16.65
C ALA A 38 14.94 6.45 -15.91
N ARG A 39 16.05 7.11 -15.60
CA ARG A 39 16.03 8.44 -15.00
C ARG A 39 15.35 9.43 -15.95
N GLY A 40 14.36 10.17 -15.45
CA GLY A 40 13.49 11.05 -16.24
C GLY A 40 12.19 10.39 -16.74
N GLU A 41 12.04 9.07 -16.62
CA GLU A 41 10.84 8.33 -17.04
C GLU A 41 9.97 7.86 -15.85
N GLU A 42 10.31 8.25 -14.61
CA GLU A 42 9.72 7.70 -13.38
C GLU A 42 8.22 7.97 -13.21
N ARG A 43 7.66 8.91 -13.99
CA ARG A 43 6.22 9.19 -14.03
C ARG A 43 5.37 7.98 -14.43
N VAL A 44 5.94 7.01 -15.13
CA VAL A 44 5.25 5.75 -15.47
C VAL A 44 4.91 4.91 -14.24
N LEU A 45 5.47 5.22 -13.06
CA LEU A 45 5.18 4.52 -11.81
C LEU A 45 3.76 4.79 -11.30
N PHE A 46 3.11 5.88 -11.72
CA PHE A 46 1.72 6.12 -11.40
C PHE A 46 1.00 6.82 -12.57
N PRO A 47 0.45 6.04 -13.52
CA PRO A 47 -0.20 6.60 -14.70
C PRO A 47 -1.55 7.23 -14.30
N LEU A 48 -1.58 8.55 -14.21
CA LEU A 48 -2.76 9.35 -13.84
C LEU A 48 -3.49 9.87 -15.09
N GLN A 49 -4.19 8.97 -15.78
CA GLN A 49 -5.04 9.31 -16.92
C GLN A 49 -6.51 9.03 -16.58
N ILE A 50 -7.41 9.92 -16.99
CA ILE A 50 -8.86 9.74 -16.76
C ILE A 50 -9.30 8.36 -17.28
N GLY A 51 -10.03 7.64 -16.44
CA GLY A 51 -10.52 6.29 -16.74
C GLY A 51 -9.55 5.16 -16.34
N ASN A 52 -8.31 5.46 -15.95
CA ASN A 52 -7.46 4.46 -15.31
C ASN A 52 -8.09 4.01 -13.99
N GLN A 53 -8.00 2.70 -13.73
CA GLN A 53 -8.64 2.08 -12.59
C GLN A 53 -7.78 0.95 -12.02
N TRP A 54 -7.79 0.82 -10.70
CA TRP A 54 -7.24 -0.31 -9.95
C TRP A 54 -8.29 -0.87 -9.01
N VAL A 55 -8.34 -2.19 -8.92
CA VAL A 55 -9.18 -2.92 -7.97
C VAL A 55 -8.26 -3.60 -6.98
N TYR A 56 -8.51 -3.39 -5.69
CA TYR A 56 -7.72 -3.95 -4.61
C TYR A 56 -8.60 -4.82 -3.70
N THR A 57 -8.04 -5.94 -3.26
CA THR A 57 -8.50 -6.57 -2.03
C THR A 57 -7.87 -5.82 -0.85
N VAL A 58 -8.71 -5.38 0.07
CA VAL A 58 -8.36 -4.70 1.30
C VAL A 58 -8.58 -5.65 2.47
N GLU A 59 -7.52 -5.93 3.23
CA GLU A 59 -7.57 -6.69 4.48
C GLU A 59 -7.28 -5.72 5.63
N ASP A 60 -8.26 -5.52 6.51
CA ASP A 60 -8.11 -4.69 7.71
C ASP A 60 -8.20 -5.54 8.96
N GLN A 61 -7.31 -5.27 9.90
CA GLN A 61 -7.30 -5.86 11.24
C GLN A 61 -7.19 -4.73 12.24
N GLN A 62 -8.04 -4.72 13.25
CA GLN A 62 -8.08 -3.72 14.31
C GLN A 62 -8.07 -4.41 15.66
N ARG A 63 -7.43 -3.76 16.63
CA ARG A 63 -7.39 -4.21 18.01
C ARG A 63 -7.56 -3.03 18.95
N LYS A 64 -8.36 -3.18 19.99
CA LYS A 64 -8.50 -2.23 21.10
C LYS A 64 -8.56 -2.99 22.41
N GLY A 65 -7.50 -2.92 23.21
CA GLY A 65 -7.34 -3.76 24.41
C GLY A 65 -7.46 -5.26 24.09
N THR A 66 -8.51 -5.90 24.61
CA THR A 66 -8.81 -7.33 24.38
C THR A 66 -9.72 -7.59 23.18
N GLN A 67 -10.31 -6.55 22.58
CA GLN A 67 -11.19 -6.68 21.42
C GLN A 67 -10.37 -6.69 20.13
N ALA A 68 -10.74 -7.56 19.20
CA ALA A 68 -10.17 -7.62 17.87
C ALA A 68 -11.30 -7.70 16.82
N ALA A 69 -11.08 -7.04 15.69
CA ALA A 69 -11.98 -7.08 14.54
C ALA A 69 -11.15 -7.22 13.27
N SER A 70 -11.69 -7.92 12.27
CA SER A 70 -11.08 -8.02 10.94
C SER A 70 -12.14 -7.91 9.87
N ARG A 71 -11.80 -7.30 8.74
CA ARG A 71 -12.64 -7.26 7.55
C ARG A 71 -11.80 -7.45 6.29
N THR A 72 -12.41 -8.07 5.28
CA THR A 72 -11.88 -8.10 3.92
C THR A 72 -12.92 -7.47 3.01
N ALA A 73 -12.48 -6.59 2.10
CA ALA A 73 -13.35 -5.89 1.18
C ALA A 73 -12.66 -5.68 -0.17
N GLU A 74 -13.45 -5.40 -1.21
CA GLU A 74 -12.92 -4.95 -2.50
C GLU A 74 -13.10 -3.43 -2.62
N VAL A 75 -12.03 -2.73 -3.02
CA VAL A 75 -12.05 -1.28 -3.20
C VAL A 75 -11.55 -0.93 -4.59
N VAL A 76 -12.23 0.01 -5.23
CA VAL A 76 -11.91 0.51 -6.56
C VAL A 76 -11.34 1.91 -6.48
N PHE A 77 -10.14 2.09 -7.04
CA PHE A 77 -9.49 3.37 -7.23
C PHE A 77 -9.68 3.77 -8.69
N ARG A 78 -10.28 4.93 -8.97
CA ARG A 78 -10.52 5.40 -10.34
C ARG A 78 -10.07 6.84 -10.51
N VAL A 79 -9.27 7.11 -11.54
CA VAL A 79 -8.95 8.48 -11.94
C VAL A 79 -10.17 9.09 -12.64
N THR A 80 -10.77 10.10 -12.02
CA THR A 80 -11.99 10.76 -12.55
C THR A 80 -11.74 12.14 -13.11
N ASN A 81 -10.65 12.79 -12.70
CA ASN A 81 -10.25 14.09 -13.22
C ASN A 81 -8.73 14.20 -13.30
N THR A 82 -8.23 14.92 -14.30
CA THR A 82 -6.81 15.25 -14.46
C THR A 82 -6.65 16.68 -14.93
N GLU A 83 -5.61 17.34 -14.45
CA GLU A 83 -5.25 18.72 -14.79
C GLU A 83 -3.72 18.78 -14.98
N ASN A 84 -3.26 19.41 -16.06
CA ASN A 84 -1.83 19.69 -16.24
C ASN A 84 -1.45 20.84 -15.30
N VAL A 85 -0.45 20.64 -14.44
CA VAL A 85 0.01 21.64 -13.47
C VAL A 85 1.52 21.75 -13.56
N GLY A 86 2.01 22.87 -14.12
CA GLY A 86 3.42 23.08 -14.38
C GLY A 86 3.96 22.01 -15.34
N ASP A 87 4.95 21.25 -14.89
CA ASP A 87 5.51 20.14 -15.64
C ASP A 87 4.81 18.80 -15.35
N GLY A 88 3.85 18.75 -14.43
CA GLY A 88 3.21 17.51 -13.96
C GLY A 88 1.73 17.39 -14.27
N VAL A 89 1.15 16.29 -13.80
CA VAL A 89 -0.29 16.00 -13.85
C VAL A 89 -0.82 15.89 -12.44
N LYS A 90 -1.80 16.74 -12.12
CA LYS A 90 -2.64 16.61 -10.93
C LYS A 90 -3.85 15.77 -11.28
N ALA A 91 -4.26 14.86 -10.40
CA ALA A 91 -5.45 14.04 -10.61
C ALA A 91 -6.31 13.92 -9.36
N THR A 92 -7.59 13.67 -9.58
CA THR A 92 -8.53 13.19 -8.56
C THR A 92 -8.71 11.69 -8.74
N VAL A 93 -8.50 10.94 -7.67
CA VAL A 93 -8.76 9.50 -7.58
C VAL A 93 -9.93 9.27 -6.64
N GLU A 94 -11.03 8.75 -7.17
CA GLU A 94 -12.16 8.27 -6.38
C GLU A 94 -11.86 6.89 -5.83
N VAL A 95 -12.10 6.72 -4.53
CA VAL A 95 -11.99 5.44 -3.83
C VAL A 95 -13.40 4.98 -3.46
N SER A 96 -13.84 3.87 -4.06
CA SER A 96 -15.19 3.34 -3.91
C SER A 96 -15.20 1.96 -3.26
N LEU A 97 -16.17 1.74 -2.38
CA LEU A 97 -16.51 0.46 -1.76
C LEU A 97 -18.00 0.20 -2.03
N ASP A 98 -18.35 -1.01 -2.47
CA ASP A 98 -19.74 -1.38 -2.81
C ASP A 98 -20.41 -0.36 -3.76
N ASN A 99 -19.66 0.10 -4.77
CA ASN A 99 -20.08 1.12 -5.73
C ASN A 99 -20.46 2.48 -5.14
N LYS A 100 -20.05 2.77 -3.90
CA LYS A 100 -20.23 4.06 -3.24
C LYS A 100 -18.87 4.69 -3.00
N VAL A 101 -18.70 5.93 -3.48
CA VAL A 101 -17.50 6.74 -3.21
C VAL A 101 -17.38 6.97 -1.70
N GLN A 102 -16.28 6.49 -1.12
CA GLN A 102 -15.96 6.64 0.30
C GLN A 102 -14.96 7.78 0.53
N GLU A 103 -14.09 8.01 -0.46
CA GLU A 103 -12.98 8.95 -0.35
C GLU A 103 -12.64 9.56 -1.70
N LEU A 104 -12.16 10.80 -1.65
CA LEU A 104 -11.55 11.51 -2.77
C LEU A 104 -10.10 11.80 -2.42
N GLN A 105 -9.19 11.32 -3.26
CA GLN A 105 -7.78 11.62 -3.16
C GLN A 105 -7.36 12.58 -4.26
N SER A 106 -6.46 13.51 -3.94
CA SER A 106 -5.79 14.32 -4.94
C SER A 106 -4.31 13.98 -4.97
N TRP A 107 -3.79 13.73 -6.17
CA TRP A 107 -2.42 13.31 -6.41
C TRP A 107 -1.75 14.25 -7.42
N LEU A 108 -0.43 14.40 -7.33
CA LEU A 108 0.41 15.08 -8.31
C LEU A 108 1.58 14.20 -8.68
N VAL A 109 1.78 13.99 -9.98
CA VAL A 109 2.98 13.37 -10.54
C VAL A 109 3.70 14.42 -11.39
N ASP A 110 4.88 14.86 -10.95
CA ASP A 110 5.69 15.87 -11.64
C ASP A 110 7.11 15.32 -11.91
N SER A 111 8.08 16.15 -12.35
CA SER A 111 9.46 15.68 -12.58
C SER A 111 10.22 15.31 -11.31
N THR A 112 9.71 15.69 -10.14
CA THR A 112 10.40 15.55 -8.85
C THR A 112 9.86 14.40 -8.01
N GLY A 113 8.66 13.89 -8.30
CA GLY A 113 8.10 12.74 -7.60
C GLY A 113 6.60 12.56 -7.77
N ILE A 114 6.09 11.65 -6.94
CA ILE A 114 4.67 11.37 -6.76
C ILE A 114 4.29 11.90 -5.38
N TYR A 115 3.26 12.74 -5.34
CA TYR A 115 2.81 13.41 -4.13
C TYR A 115 1.33 13.19 -3.92
N GLN A 116 0.94 12.90 -2.67
CA GLN A 116 -0.43 13.01 -2.23
C GLN A 116 -0.68 14.46 -1.80
N LEU A 117 -1.66 15.10 -2.42
CA LEU A 117 -2.07 16.47 -2.14
C LEU A 117 -3.21 16.53 -1.14
N ALA A 118 -4.12 15.56 -1.19
CA ALA A 118 -5.26 15.46 -0.28
C ALA A 118 -5.77 14.02 -0.15
N GLY A 119 -6.49 13.71 0.92
CA GLY A 119 -7.11 12.40 1.13
C GLY A 119 -8.30 12.41 2.10
N GLY A 120 -8.95 11.26 2.21
CA GLY A 120 -10.12 11.02 3.05
C GLY A 120 -11.43 11.58 2.47
N LYS A 121 -12.54 11.30 3.16
CA LYS A 121 -13.89 11.68 2.71
C LYS A 121 -14.06 13.19 2.45
N ALA A 122 -13.37 14.02 3.23
CA ALA A 122 -13.44 15.47 3.12
C ALA A 122 -12.40 16.08 2.15
N GLY A 123 -11.52 15.26 1.54
CA GLY A 123 -10.41 15.77 0.73
C GLY A 123 -9.46 16.65 1.54
N THR A 124 -9.07 16.20 2.73
CA THR A 124 -8.21 16.97 3.64
C THR A 124 -6.85 17.19 2.97
N PRO A 125 -6.39 18.45 2.80
CA PRO A 125 -5.12 18.72 2.15
C PRO A 125 -3.93 18.34 3.04
N TYR A 126 -2.82 18.00 2.39
CA TYR A 126 -1.52 17.83 3.03
C TYR A 126 -0.68 19.11 2.87
N GLU A 127 -0.15 19.62 3.98
CA GLU A 127 0.67 20.84 4.02
C GLU A 127 1.99 20.57 4.76
N PRO A 128 3.14 20.50 4.06
CA PRO A 128 3.28 20.54 2.59
C PRO A 128 2.75 19.25 1.92
N LYS A 129 2.68 19.23 0.58
CA LYS A 129 2.35 18.01 -0.19
C LYS A 129 3.14 16.80 0.32
N GLN A 130 2.48 15.67 0.56
CA GLN A 130 3.12 14.49 1.13
C GLN A 130 3.78 13.68 0.01
N PRO A 131 5.13 13.52 0.00
CA PRO A 131 5.79 12.68 -0.99
C PRO A 131 5.49 11.20 -0.73
N ALA A 132 5.03 10.50 -1.76
CA ALA A 132 4.90 9.04 -1.75
C ALA A 132 6.18 8.36 -2.27
N ILE A 133 6.81 8.95 -3.29
CA ILE A 133 8.13 8.57 -3.80
C ILE A 133 8.76 9.77 -4.51
N LEU A 134 10.07 9.97 -4.35
CA LEU A 134 10.80 11.06 -5.02
C LEU A 134 11.58 10.53 -6.22
N PHE A 135 11.72 11.39 -7.24
CA PHE A 135 12.51 11.13 -8.45
C PHE A 135 13.88 11.83 -8.37
N PRO A 136 14.96 11.23 -8.90
CA PRO A 136 15.03 9.84 -9.38
C PRO A 136 14.81 8.81 -8.27
N VAL A 137 14.32 7.62 -8.66
CA VAL A 137 14.01 6.50 -7.76
C VAL A 137 15.28 5.69 -7.45
N ASP A 138 16.17 6.31 -6.67
CA ASP A 138 17.44 5.71 -6.29
C ASP A 138 17.27 4.80 -5.06
N THR A 139 17.75 3.56 -5.17
CA THR A 139 17.76 2.62 -4.05
C THR A 139 18.60 3.16 -2.89
N GLY A 140 18.07 3.10 -1.68
CA GLY A 140 18.69 3.62 -0.46
C GLY A 140 18.42 5.10 -0.21
N ARG A 141 17.85 5.85 -1.18
CA ARG A 141 17.49 7.25 -0.98
C ARG A 141 16.48 7.38 0.15
N THR A 142 16.74 8.31 1.05
CA THR A 142 15.84 8.66 2.16
C THR A 142 15.26 10.05 1.96
N PHE A 143 14.08 10.29 2.51
CA PHE A 143 13.46 11.60 2.57
C PHE A 143 12.50 11.69 3.75
N ARG A 144 12.35 12.89 4.31
CA ARG A 144 11.49 13.15 5.46
C ARG A 144 10.37 14.10 5.07
N TRP A 145 9.17 13.82 5.59
CA TRP A 145 8.04 14.73 5.53
C TRP A 145 7.63 15.12 6.94
N THR A 146 7.47 16.40 7.19
CA THR A 146 6.86 16.95 8.40
C THR A 146 5.78 17.92 7.96
N GLY A 147 4.54 17.66 8.36
CA GLY A 147 3.42 18.43 7.87
C GLY A 147 2.11 18.14 8.59
N LYS A 148 1.04 18.71 8.04
CA LYS A 148 -0.34 18.55 8.49
C LYS A 148 -1.18 17.87 7.42
N GLY A 149 -2.27 17.23 7.81
CA GLY A 149 -3.22 16.62 6.89
C GLY A 149 -4.02 15.49 7.52
N LEU A 150 -4.40 14.50 6.71
CA LEU A 150 -5.04 13.27 7.18
C LEU A 150 -3.99 12.33 7.80
N MET A 151 -4.25 11.86 9.02
CA MET A 151 -3.37 10.96 9.75
C MET A 151 -3.81 9.50 9.57
N PRO A 152 -2.92 8.51 9.83
CA PRO A 152 -3.21 7.09 9.66
C PRO A 152 -4.47 6.56 10.37
N ASP A 153 -4.91 7.25 11.44
CA ASP A 153 -6.12 6.91 12.19
C ASP A 153 -7.42 7.45 11.57
N GLY A 154 -7.33 8.12 10.42
CA GLY A 154 -8.41 8.79 9.72
C GLY A 154 -8.78 10.17 10.29
N GLY A 155 -8.09 10.62 11.35
CA GLY A 155 -8.26 11.96 11.90
C GLY A 155 -7.41 13.00 11.17
N THR A 156 -7.65 14.28 11.43
CA THR A 156 -6.75 15.34 10.97
C THR A 156 -5.72 15.68 12.05
N GLY A 157 -4.54 16.12 11.64
CA GLY A 157 -3.46 16.40 12.58
C GLY A 157 -2.12 16.71 11.93
N SER A 158 -1.05 16.45 12.66
CA SER A 158 0.33 16.68 12.21
C SER A 158 1.18 15.42 12.34
N GLY A 159 2.07 15.20 11.38
CA GLY A 159 2.91 14.01 11.33
C GLY A 159 4.36 14.32 11.00
N THR A 160 5.22 13.35 11.29
CA THR A 160 6.57 13.29 10.78
C THR A 160 6.86 11.87 10.32
N LEU A 161 7.24 11.74 9.05
CA LEU A 161 7.42 10.50 8.34
C LEU A 161 8.83 10.45 7.75
N ASP A 162 9.58 9.41 8.10
CA ASP A 162 10.86 9.06 7.53
C ASP A 162 10.67 7.96 6.50
N ASN A 163 11.16 8.19 5.28
CA ASN A 163 10.94 7.32 4.14
C ASN A 163 12.27 6.82 3.60
N LYS A 164 12.27 5.60 3.05
CA LYS A 164 13.42 5.00 2.36
C LYS A 164 12.95 4.23 1.13
N ILE A 165 13.55 4.53 -0.01
CA ILE A 165 13.37 3.75 -1.24
C ILE A 165 14.22 2.48 -1.09
N LEU A 166 13.58 1.31 -0.98
CA LEU A 166 14.28 0.03 -0.85
C LEU A 166 14.70 -0.55 -2.21
N GLY A 167 14.21 0.01 -3.31
CA GLY A 167 14.47 -0.46 -4.66
C GLY A 167 13.46 -1.52 -5.13
N PRO A 168 13.75 -2.19 -6.26
CA PRO A 168 12.89 -3.24 -6.80
C PRO A 168 12.78 -4.45 -5.86
N GLN A 169 11.56 -4.89 -5.61
CA GLN A 169 11.25 -6.10 -4.84
C GLN A 169 10.23 -6.94 -5.61
N GLU A 170 10.33 -8.26 -5.49
CA GLU A 170 9.23 -9.15 -5.87
C GLU A 170 8.10 -8.99 -4.85
N VAL A 171 6.88 -8.80 -5.34
CA VAL A 171 5.70 -8.57 -4.52
C VAL A 171 4.54 -9.42 -5.02
N ASP A 172 3.81 -10.05 -4.10
CA ASP A 172 2.62 -10.82 -4.41
C ASP A 172 1.40 -9.91 -4.61
N THR A 173 0.65 -10.20 -5.67
CA THR A 173 -0.66 -9.62 -6.00
C THR A 173 -1.63 -10.76 -6.28
N GLU A 174 -2.93 -10.50 -6.39
CA GLU A 174 -3.88 -11.56 -6.82
C GLU A 174 -3.77 -11.86 -8.32
N MET A 175 -3.06 -11.02 -9.08
CA MET A 175 -2.69 -11.27 -10.47
C MET A 175 -1.39 -12.08 -10.60
N GLY A 176 -0.80 -12.53 -9.49
CA GLY A 176 0.50 -13.19 -9.43
C GLY A 176 1.60 -12.29 -8.91
N ARG A 177 2.85 -12.68 -9.15
CA ARG A 177 4.02 -11.95 -8.64
C ARG A 177 4.43 -10.85 -9.62
N MET A 178 4.74 -9.67 -9.10
CA MET A 178 5.23 -8.51 -9.87
C MET A 178 6.54 -8.02 -9.27
N SER A 179 7.33 -7.27 -10.04
CA SER A 179 8.43 -6.50 -9.48
C SER A 179 8.03 -5.03 -9.38
N ALA A 180 8.31 -4.41 -8.25
CA ALA A 180 7.88 -3.05 -7.94
C ALA A 180 8.90 -2.35 -7.04
N PHE A 181 9.01 -1.04 -7.17
CA PHE A 181 9.81 -0.23 -6.27
C PHE A 181 9.11 -0.10 -4.93
N CYS A 182 9.79 -0.52 -3.86
CA CYS A 182 9.28 -0.43 -2.50
C CYS A 182 9.74 0.86 -1.83
N VAL A 183 8.80 1.58 -1.22
CA VAL A 183 9.09 2.68 -0.29
C VAL A 183 8.64 2.24 1.10
N GLU A 184 9.60 2.16 2.01
CA GLU A 184 9.33 1.99 3.43
C GLU A 184 9.12 3.35 4.07
N THR A 185 8.09 3.47 4.91
CA THR A 185 7.80 4.67 5.71
C THR A 185 7.69 4.28 7.18
N SER A 186 8.23 5.09 8.07
CA SER A 186 7.99 5.00 9.50
C SER A 186 7.84 6.39 10.09
N GLY A 187 7.09 6.53 11.17
CA GLY A 187 6.91 7.85 11.74
C GLY A 187 5.99 7.94 12.93
N THR A 188 5.78 9.18 13.36
CA THR A 188 4.88 9.55 14.46
C THR A 188 3.87 10.55 13.97
N PHE A 189 2.70 10.57 14.58
CA PHE A 189 1.67 11.56 14.29
C PHE A 189 0.93 11.96 15.56
N GLN A 190 0.23 13.08 15.48
CA GLN A 190 -0.70 13.59 16.48
C GLN A 190 -2.02 13.84 15.79
N SER A 191 -3.11 13.27 16.31
CA SER A 191 -4.48 13.54 15.86
C SER A 191 -5.36 13.92 17.06
N GLN A 192 -6.66 14.10 16.82
CA GLN A 192 -7.67 14.25 17.88
C GLN A 192 -7.77 13.01 18.80
N ARG A 193 -7.33 11.83 18.33
CA ARG A 193 -7.33 10.58 19.13
C ARG A 193 -6.09 10.43 19.98
N GLY A 194 -5.09 11.29 19.82
CA GLY A 194 -3.85 11.29 20.58
C GLY A 194 -2.60 11.15 19.71
N GLN A 195 -1.47 10.90 20.37
CA GLN A 195 -0.21 10.63 19.71
C GLN A 195 -0.16 9.17 19.23
N GLY A 196 0.30 8.98 18.00
CA GLY A 196 0.42 7.68 17.37
C GLY A 196 1.76 7.43 16.69
N LYS A 197 1.97 6.18 16.30
CA LYS A 197 3.11 5.72 15.49
C LYS A 197 2.60 4.89 14.33
N MET A 198 3.34 4.92 13.22
CA MET A 198 3.03 4.11 12.05
C MET A 198 4.27 3.55 11.38
N ARG A 199 4.09 2.44 10.66
CA ARG A 199 5.02 1.91 9.67
C ARG A 199 4.22 1.48 8.44
N SER A 200 4.74 1.74 7.25
CA SER A 200 4.13 1.24 6.03
C SER A 200 5.17 0.85 4.99
N MET A 201 4.72 0.07 4.02
CA MET A 201 5.44 -0.23 2.80
C MET A 201 4.48 -0.04 1.63
N VAL A 202 4.90 0.67 0.59
CA VAL A 202 4.15 0.89 -0.64
C VAL A 202 4.98 0.37 -1.82
N TRP A 203 4.37 -0.40 -2.70
CA TRP A 203 5.03 -0.95 -3.89
C TRP A 203 4.43 -0.34 -5.16
N TRP A 204 5.29 0.26 -5.99
CA TRP A 204 4.92 0.89 -7.27
C TRP A 204 5.54 0.12 -8.44
N ALA A 205 4.70 -0.46 -9.30
CA ALA A 205 5.17 -1.14 -10.51
C ALA A 205 5.10 -0.21 -11.73
N PRO A 206 6.15 -0.12 -12.55
CA PRO A 206 6.16 0.68 -13.76
C PRO A 206 5.03 0.32 -14.71
N LYS A 207 4.36 1.32 -15.27
CA LYS A 207 3.21 1.17 -16.18
C LYS A 207 2.04 0.40 -15.57
N VAL A 208 1.98 0.28 -14.24
CA VAL A 208 0.85 -0.29 -13.52
C VAL A 208 0.35 0.72 -12.51
N GLY A 209 1.18 1.17 -11.56
CA GLY A 209 0.74 1.99 -10.43
C GLY A 209 1.08 1.35 -9.09
N LEU A 210 0.31 1.70 -8.05
CA LEU A 210 0.37 1.07 -6.74
C LEU A 210 -0.10 -0.38 -6.85
N VAL A 211 0.76 -1.36 -6.54
CA VAL A 211 0.41 -2.79 -6.63
C VAL A 211 0.21 -3.45 -5.27
N ARG A 212 0.77 -2.86 -4.22
CA ARG A 212 0.57 -3.28 -2.84
C ARG A 212 0.80 -2.11 -1.90
N TRP A 213 0.08 -2.11 -0.80
CA TRP A 213 0.36 -1.26 0.34
C TRP A 213 0.06 -2.01 1.62
N ARG A 214 0.95 -1.90 2.61
CA ARG A 214 0.71 -2.41 3.96
C ARG A 214 1.03 -1.30 4.93
N MET A 215 0.12 -1.03 5.86
CA MET A 215 0.33 -0.08 6.95
C MET A 215 -0.02 -0.74 8.28
N GLU A 216 0.76 -0.42 9.29
CA GLU A 216 0.53 -0.74 10.69
C GLU A 216 0.59 0.56 11.48
N MET A 217 -0.36 0.78 12.38
CA MET A 217 -0.38 1.96 13.23
C MET A 217 -0.87 1.65 14.64
N THR A 218 -0.50 2.52 15.58
CA THR A 218 -0.95 2.49 16.97
C THR A 218 -1.25 3.89 17.47
N VAL A 219 -2.32 4.04 18.25
CA VAL A 219 -2.71 5.26 18.97
C VAL A 219 -3.29 4.85 20.32
N GLY A 220 -2.60 5.14 21.42
CA GLY A 220 -3.01 4.66 22.74
C GLY A 220 -3.13 3.13 22.80
N ASP A 221 -4.31 2.63 23.18
CA ASP A 221 -4.63 1.19 23.25
C ASP A 221 -5.17 0.60 21.93
N PHE A 222 -5.30 1.43 20.89
CA PHE A 222 -5.79 1.06 19.58
C PHE A 222 -4.63 0.75 18.64
N GLY A 223 -4.73 -0.37 17.93
CA GLY A 223 -3.81 -0.75 16.85
C GLY A 223 -4.59 -1.19 15.61
N ALA A 224 -4.03 -0.92 14.43
CA ALA A 224 -4.60 -1.41 13.19
C ALA A 224 -3.54 -1.78 12.17
N THR A 225 -3.85 -2.78 11.35
CA THR A 225 -3.13 -3.16 10.15
C THR A 225 -4.08 -3.09 8.97
N GLN A 226 -3.64 -2.48 7.88
CA GLN A 226 -4.37 -2.45 6.61
C GLN A 226 -3.44 -2.93 5.51
N THR A 227 -3.92 -3.83 4.65
CA THR A 227 -3.20 -4.30 3.47
C THR A 227 -4.08 -4.14 2.23
N LEU A 228 -3.56 -3.47 1.21
CA LEU A 228 -4.10 -3.44 -0.15
C LEU A 228 -3.27 -4.40 -1.01
N ARG A 229 -3.94 -5.32 -1.71
CA ARG A 229 -3.33 -6.21 -2.69
C ARG A 229 -4.02 -6.01 -4.03
N LEU A 230 -3.24 -5.69 -5.08
CA LEU A 230 -3.80 -5.48 -6.41
C LEU A 230 -4.48 -6.76 -6.90
N LYS A 231 -5.74 -6.61 -7.32
CA LYS A 231 -6.58 -7.67 -7.84
C LYS A 231 -6.74 -7.59 -9.36
N SER A 232 -6.93 -6.38 -9.87
CA SER A 232 -6.95 -6.10 -11.30
C SER A 232 -6.69 -4.62 -11.56
N TYR A 233 -6.37 -4.27 -12.80
CA TYR A 233 -6.26 -2.88 -13.22
C TYR A 233 -6.70 -2.72 -14.68
N THR A 234 -7.02 -1.49 -15.06
CA THR A 234 -7.33 -1.10 -16.44
C THR A 234 -6.68 0.25 -16.70
N LEU A 235 -5.79 0.31 -17.68
CA LEU A 235 -5.15 1.55 -18.11
C LEU A 235 -5.64 1.91 -19.52
N LYS A 236 -5.78 3.21 -19.77
CA LYS A 236 -6.19 3.81 -21.04
C LYS A 236 -4.99 4.31 -21.84
#